data_AF-A0A7T7NXH1-F1
#
_entry.id   AF-A0A7T7NXH1-F1
#
_cell.length_a   1.000
_cell.length_b   1.000
_cell.length_c   1.000
_cell.angle_alpha   90.00
_cell.angle_beta   90.00
_cell.angle_gamma   90.00
#
_symmetry.space_group_name_H-M   'P 1'
#
loop_
_entity.id
_entity.type
_entity.pdbx_description
1 polymer ?
#
loop_
_entity_poly.entity_id
_entity_poly.type
_entity_poly.pdbx_seq_one_letter_code
_entity_poly.pdbx_strand_id
1 'polypeptide(L)'
;MNKDKLIQLLEHELVQADAATTDLAFEKHIYAIHTLTALYTGQETSAPSRSSSTVTPKRQASTQVTDEEIRMMGGKVSSSSATAQTTSDQRMVTDDEIGNGASIFDF
;
A
#
# COMPACT_ATOMS: atom_id res chain seq x y z
N MET A 1 4.28 -7.06 -25.72
CA MET A 1 5.75 -6.97 -25.43
C MET A 1 6.50 -8.00 -26.26
N ASN A 2 7.69 -7.69 -26.78
CA ASN A 2 8.51 -8.68 -27.49
C ASN A 2 9.11 -9.65 -26.47
N LYS A 3 8.83 -10.95 -26.60
CA LYS A 3 9.31 -11.99 -25.68
C LYS A 3 10.83 -11.96 -25.56
N ASP A 4 11.53 -11.68 -26.66
CA ASP A 4 12.99 -11.59 -26.70
C ASP A 4 13.55 -10.44 -25.84
N LYS A 5 12.85 -9.29 -25.78
CA LYS A 5 13.27 -8.17 -24.93
C LYS A 5 13.08 -8.49 -23.45
N LEU A 6 12.04 -9.24 -23.10
CA LEU A 6 11.82 -9.68 -21.72
C LEU A 6 12.92 -10.66 -21.29
N ILE A 7 13.24 -11.62 -22.15
CA ILE A 7 14.30 -12.60 -21.89
C ILE A 7 15.64 -11.90 -21.68
N GLN A 8 16.00 -10.94 -22.54
CA GLN A 8 17.23 -10.14 -22.37
C GLN A 8 17.28 -9.38 -21.04
N LEU A 9 16.15 -8.79 -20.61
CA LEU A 9 16.07 -8.09 -19.34
C LEU A 9 16.21 -9.05 -18.14
N LEU A 10 15.60 -10.23 -18.22
CA LEU A 10 15.71 -11.25 -17.19
C LEU A 10 17.14 -11.81 -17.09
N GLU A 11 17.79 -12.07 -18.23
CA GLU A 11 19.19 -12.49 -18.26
C GLU A 11 20.10 -11.45 -17.62
N HIS A 12 19.91 -10.17 -17.96
CA HIS A 12 20.67 -9.08 -17.35
C HIS A 12 20.45 -9.04 -15.83
N GLU A 13 19.21 -9.10 -15.35
CA GLU A 13 18.96 -9.05 -13.91
C GLU A 13 19.45 -10.28 -13.15
N LEU A 14 19.47 -11.46 -13.78
CA LEU A 14 20.07 -12.65 -13.17
C LEU A 14 21.59 -12.49 -13.00
N VAL A 15 22.27 -11.92 -14.00
CA VAL A 15 23.72 -11.64 -13.90
C VAL A 15 24.01 -10.59 -12.83
N GLN A 16 23.19 -9.54 -12.73
CA GLN A 16 23.37 -8.51 -11.70
C GLN A 16 23.07 -9.04 -10.29
N ALA A 17 22.06 -9.90 -10.14
CA ALA A 17 21.77 -10.57 -8.88
C ALA A 17 22.94 -11.46 -8.44
N ASP A 18 23.57 -12.20 -9.36
CA ASP A 18 24.75 -13.02 -9.05
C ASP A 18 25.98 -12.17 -8.67
N ALA A 19 26.16 -11.02 -9.32
CA ALA A 19 27.23 -10.08 -9.01
C ALA A 19 26.98 -9.24 -7.75
N ALA A 20 25.78 -9.29 -7.17
CA ALA A 20 25.42 -8.46 -6.02
C ALA A 20 26.22 -8.86 -4.77
N THR A 21 26.92 -7.90 -4.18
CA THR A 21 27.75 -8.12 -3.00
C THR A 21 27.03 -7.87 -1.68
N THR A 22 25.78 -7.38 -1.73
CA THR A 22 24.97 -7.05 -0.56
C THR A 22 23.57 -7.64 -0.70
N ASP A 23 23.01 -8.11 0.40
CA ASP A 23 21.68 -8.73 0.43
C ASP A 23 20.60 -7.79 -0.10
N LEU A 24 20.69 -6.50 0.25
CA LEU A 24 19.73 -5.49 -0.20
C LEU A 24 19.80 -5.25 -1.73
N ALA A 25 20.99 -5.34 -2.34
CA ALA A 25 21.10 -5.27 -3.80
C ALA A 25 20.51 -6.52 -4.46
N PHE A 26 20.84 -7.70 -3.93
CA PHE A 26 20.28 -8.97 -4.40
C PHE A 26 18.74 -8.98 -4.34
N GLU A 27 18.15 -8.57 -3.22
CA GLU A 27 16.69 -8.49 -3.05
C GLU A 27 16.02 -7.56 -4.07
N LYS A 28 16.65 -6.43 -4.40
CA LYS A 28 16.16 -5.51 -5.44
C LYS A 28 16.13 -6.18 -6.81
N HIS A 29 17.19 -6.92 -7.17
CA HIS A 29 17.25 -7.64 -8.44
C HIS A 29 16.21 -8.77 -8.50
N ILE A 30 16.03 -9.53 -7.41
CA ILE A 30 14.99 -10.56 -7.32
C ILE A 30 13.58 -9.96 -7.43
N TYR A 31 13.33 -8.81 -6.81
CA TYR A 31 12.06 -8.10 -6.94
C TYR A 31 11.81 -7.61 -8.37
N ALA A 32 12.84 -7.10 -9.06
CA ALA A 32 12.75 -6.71 -10.46
C ALA A 32 12.38 -7.91 -11.35
N ILE A 33 13.02 -9.07 -11.15
CA ILE A 33 12.68 -10.32 -11.86
C ILE A 33 11.22 -10.73 -11.60
N HIS A 34 10.78 -10.71 -10.34
CA HIS A 34 9.42 -11.05 -9.96
C HIS A 34 8.39 -10.14 -10.66
N THR A 35 8.63 -8.82 -10.65
CA THR A 35 7.72 -7.85 -11.29
C THR A 35 7.69 -7.98 -12.80
N LEU A 36 8.84 -8.13 -13.46
CA LEU A 36 8.92 -8.37 -14.92
C LEU A 36 8.15 -9.63 -15.31
N THR A 37 8.29 -10.71 -14.53
CA THR A 37 7.57 -11.97 -14.75
C THR A 37 6.07 -11.82 -14.52
N ALA A 38 5.67 -11.11 -13.45
CA ALA A 38 4.27 -10.85 -13.12
C ALA A 38 3.56 -10.00 -14.19
N LEU A 39 4.23 -8.97 -14.71
CA LEU A 39 3.68 -8.13 -15.79
C LEU A 39 3.49 -8.89 -17.09
N TYR A 40 4.34 -9.88 -17.35
CA TYR A 40 4.24 -10.72 -18.54
C TYR A 40 3.19 -11.81 -18.40
N THR A 41 3.17 -12.54 -17.28
CA THR A 41 2.14 -13.57 -17.03
C THR A 41 0.73 -12.97 -16.90
N GLY A 42 0.62 -11.78 -16.32
CA GLY A 42 -0.65 -11.05 -16.22
C GLY A 42 -1.18 -10.51 -17.56
N GLN A 43 -0.37 -10.52 -18.63
CA GLN A 43 -0.82 -10.16 -19.99
C GLN A 43 -1.39 -11.35 -20.78
N GLU A 44 -1.03 -12.59 -20.45
CA GLU A 44 -1.56 -13.80 -21.11
C GLU A 44 -2.98 -14.15 -20.58
N THR A 45 -3.38 -13.60 -19.43
CA THR A 45 -4.78 -13.63 -18.96
C THR A 45 -5.50 -12.35 -19.38
N SER A 46 -6.19 -12.40 -20.52
CA SER A 46 -7.24 -11.42 -20.84
C SER A 46 -8.38 -11.53 -19.84
N ALA A 47 -8.24 -10.87 -18.69
CA ALA A 47 -9.27 -10.27 -17.84
C ALA A 47 -8.69 -10.12 -16.42
N PRO A 48 -8.54 -8.90 -15.86
CA PRO A 48 -8.79 -8.74 -14.45
C PRO A 48 -10.31 -8.79 -14.29
N SER A 49 -10.87 -10.01 -14.21
CA SER A 49 -11.98 -10.15 -13.29
C SER A 49 -11.39 -9.74 -11.95
N ARG A 50 -11.73 -8.53 -11.51
CA ARG A 50 -11.63 -8.11 -10.12
C ARG A 50 -12.57 -9.02 -9.32
N SER A 51 -12.21 -10.29 -9.22
CA SER A 51 -12.65 -11.15 -8.16
C SER A 51 -12.02 -10.55 -6.93
N SER A 52 -12.81 -9.82 -6.17
CA SER A 52 -12.54 -9.51 -4.77
C SER A 52 -12.39 -10.83 -4.03
N SER A 53 -11.25 -11.49 -4.22
CA SER A 53 -10.75 -12.47 -3.27
C SER A 53 -10.48 -11.64 -2.03
N THR A 54 -11.42 -11.69 -1.11
CA THR A 54 -11.26 -11.31 0.29
C THR A 54 -10.06 -12.08 0.82
N VAL A 55 -8.87 -11.57 0.56
CA VAL A 55 -7.68 -11.83 1.35
C VAL A 55 -8.02 -11.22 2.69
N THR A 56 -8.51 -12.06 3.59
CA THR A 56 -8.41 -11.78 5.01
C THR A 56 -6.97 -11.35 5.24
N PRO A 57 -6.70 -10.10 5.66
CA PRO A 57 -5.37 -9.78 6.10
C PRO A 57 -5.16 -10.67 7.33
N LYS A 58 -4.28 -11.67 7.21
CA LYS A 58 -3.55 -12.14 8.37
C LYS A 58 -3.02 -10.86 8.99
N ARG A 59 -3.53 -10.50 10.18
CA ARG A 59 -2.97 -9.48 11.05
C ARG A 59 -1.49 -9.83 11.19
N GLN A 60 -0.65 -9.28 10.31
CA GLN A 60 0.69 -8.90 10.71
C GLN A 60 0.47 -8.06 11.95
N ALA A 61 1.11 -8.44 13.05
CA ALA A 61 0.96 -7.78 14.32
C ALA A 61 1.13 -6.28 14.07
N SER A 62 0.00 -5.56 13.99
CA SER A 62 0.00 -4.12 14.14
C SER A 62 0.63 -3.93 15.49
N THR A 63 1.73 -3.18 15.57
CA THR A 63 2.23 -2.65 16.82
C THR A 63 1.02 -2.01 17.49
N GLN A 64 0.44 -2.70 18.48
CA GLN A 64 -0.79 -2.27 19.12
C GLN A 64 -0.39 -1.07 19.99
N VAL A 65 -0.46 0.13 19.42
CA VAL A 65 -0.26 1.37 20.15
C VAL A 65 -1.31 1.39 21.25
N THR A 66 -0.85 1.37 22.50
CA THR A 66 -1.76 1.33 23.65
C THR A 66 -2.43 2.69 23.80
N ASP A 67 -3.65 2.72 24.32
CA ASP A 67 -4.39 3.98 24.58
C ASP A 67 -3.57 5.01 25.38
N GLU A 68 -2.70 4.52 26.25
CA GLU A 68 -1.75 5.32 27.01
C GLU A 68 -0.67 5.96 26.13
N GLU A 69 -0.12 5.22 25.17
CA GLU A 69 0.83 5.75 24.19
C GLU A 69 0.19 6.84 23.31
N ILE A 70 -1.08 6.65 22.91
CA ILE A 70 -1.84 7.68 22.18
C ILE A 70 -1.96 8.97 23.00
N ARG A 71 -2.24 8.87 24.30
CA ARG A 71 -2.31 10.03 25.20
C ARG A 71 -0.95 10.72 25.34
N MET A 72 0.14 9.96 25.45
CA MET A 72 1.50 10.51 25.54
C MET A 72 1.92 11.26 24.26
N MET A 73 1.38 10.88 23.10
CA MET A 73 1.58 11.60 21.84
C MET A 73 0.62 12.78 21.63
N GLY A 74 -0.20 13.12 22.64
CA GLY A 74 -1.17 14.22 22.56
C GLY A 74 -2.49 13.86 21.85
N GLY A 75 -2.70 12.58 21.54
CA GLY A 75 -3.96 12.08 20.99
C GLY A 75 -5.03 11.88 22.07
N LYS A 76 -6.31 12.06 21.70
CA LYS A 76 -7.44 11.79 22.60
C LYS A 76 -8.01 10.40 22.30
N VAL A 77 -8.10 9.55 23.33
CA VAL A 77 -8.75 8.24 23.23
C VAL A 77 -10.17 8.35 23.80
N SER A 78 -11.17 8.03 22.99
CA SER A 78 -12.57 8.08 23.40
C SER A 78 -12.92 6.83 24.21
N SER A 79 -12.95 6.94 25.54
CA SER A 79 -13.48 5.87 26.37
C SER A 79 -15.00 5.98 26.43
N SER A 80 -15.68 4.88 26.10
CA SER A 80 -17.13 4.64 26.15
C SER A 80 -17.91 4.97 24.86
N SER A 81 -18.58 3.93 24.37
CA SER A 81 -19.61 3.97 23.33
C SER A 81 -20.71 4.96 23.70
N ALA A 82 -20.74 6.12 23.04
CA ALA A 82 -21.90 6.99 23.00
C ALA A 82 -22.02 7.61 21.60
N THR A 83 -23.00 7.09 20.86
CA THR A 83 -23.96 7.83 20.04
C THR A 83 -23.41 8.92 19.11
N ALA A 84 -23.40 8.60 17.81
CA ALA A 84 -23.67 9.50 16.69
C ALA A 84 -23.55 11.02 17.01
N GLN A 85 -22.32 11.51 17.09
CA GLN A 85 -22.06 12.94 17.02
C GLN A 85 -21.52 13.20 15.61
N THR A 86 -22.36 13.84 14.81
CA THR A 86 -22.03 14.38 13.50
C THR A 86 -20.66 15.04 13.54
N THR A 87 -19.75 14.61 12.68
CA THR A 87 -18.36 15.07 12.54
C THR A 87 -18.30 16.49 11.93
N SER A 88 -19.05 17.45 12.49
CA SER A 88 -19.06 18.84 12.02
C SER A 88 -17.98 19.70 12.67
N ASP A 89 -17.53 19.34 13.88
CA ASP A 89 -16.78 20.27 14.73
C ASP A 89 -15.26 20.04 14.69
N GLN A 90 -14.81 18.96 14.05
CA GLN A 90 -13.38 18.65 13.85
C GLN A 90 -12.96 18.87 12.39
N ARG A 91 -13.47 19.93 11.75
CA ARG A 91 -13.01 20.34 10.42
C ARG A 91 -11.80 21.26 10.57
N MET A 92 -10.62 20.83 10.13
CA MET A 92 -9.51 21.75 9.90
C MET A 92 -9.92 22.70 8.77
N VAL A 93 -10.00 24.00 9.09
CA VAL A 93 -10.18 25.07 8.12
C VAL A 93 -8.83 25.78 7.99
N THR A 94 -8.31 25.86 6.77
CA THR A 94 -7.13 26.63 6.42
C THR A 94 -7.53 28.08 6.08
N ASP A 95 -6.57 29.02 6.10
CA ASP A 95 -6.78 30.48 5.90
C ASP A 95 -7.37 30.86 4.53
N ASP A 96 -7.39 29.92 3.58
CA ASP A 96 -8.02 30.04 2.26
C ASP A 96 -9.47 29.53 2.23
N GLU A 97 -10.06 29.25 3.40
CA GLU A 97 -11.38 28.64 3.59
C GLU A 97 -11.54 27.23 2.99
N ILE A 98 -10.45 26.59 2.53
CA ILE A 98 -10.45 25.24 1.94
C ILE A 98 -10.23 24.18 3.03
N GLY A 99 -11.28 23.92 3.82
CA GLY A 99 -11.28 22.81 4.77
C GLY A 99 -11.58 21.45 4.12
N ASN A 100 -11.10 20.36 4.73
CA ASN A 100 -11.36 18.96 4.30
C ASN A 100 -12.82 18.50 4.55
N GLY A 101 -13.80 19.40 4.44
CA GLY A 101 -15.07 19.31 5.17
C GLY A 101 -16.36 19.23 4.34
N ALA A 102 -16.31 19.42 3.02
CA ALA A 102 -17.46 19.23 2.14
C ALA A 102 -17.15 18.04 1.21
N SER A 103 -17.92 16.96 1.34
CA SER A 103 -17.78 15.81 0.45
C SER A 103 -18.23 16.19 -0.96
N ILE A 104 -17.30 16.16 -1.93
CA ILE A 104 -17.56 16.36 -3.36
C ILE A 104 -18.30 15.17 -4.00
N PHE A 105 -18.56 14.11 -3.23
CA PHE A 105 -19.24 12.88 -3.66
C PHE A 105 -20.63 12.75 -3.05
N ASP A 106 -21.39 13.86 -2.99
CA ASP A 106 -22.83 13.82 -2.72
C ASP A 106 -23.55 13.81 -4.08
N PHE A 107 -23.81 12.62 -4.61
CA PHE A 107 -24.62 12.38 -5.82
C PHE A 107 -25.91 11.67 -5.45
#